data_AF-A0A0N8W2C4-F1
#
_entry.id   AF-A0A0N8W2C4-F1
#
_cell.length_a   1.000
_cell.length_b   1.000
_cell.length_c   1.000
_cell.angle_alpha   90.00
_cell.angle_beta   90.00
_cell.angle_gamma   90.00
#
_symmetry.space_group_name_H-M   'P 1'
#
loop_
_entity.id
_entity.type
_entity.pdbx_description
1 polymer ?
#
loop_
_entity_poly.entity_id
_entity_poly.type
_entity_poly.pdbx_seq_one_letter_code
_entity_poly.pdbx_strand_id
1 'polypeptide(L)'
;MNLQKLFDMQRKLDEHIEREHPRKPDEDRLAKKILALMVELGELVNEHRGFKYWSHDQEPRRAVYEICEYCEGRKTLGFQQESCWYCGGTGLQVIKRPLLEEFADCLHFLLSIGNDININEVYEDYEPKPLYFGDGDILGQFIAIYDWINSLYFHRHEDVNGEIYDLVFAYFLGLGEMLGFSWQEIEEAYLQKNAINHERQNNGY
;
A
#
# COMPACT_ATOMS: atom_id res chain seq x y z
N MET A 1 6.42 -3.57 -14.14
CA MET A 1 5.22 -3.66 -13.28
C MET A 1 4.07 -4.13 -14.15
N ASN A 2 3.02 -4.77 -13.62
CA ASN A 2 1.81 -5.03 -14.41
C ASN A 2 0.65 -4.31 -13.72
N LEU A 3 0.61 -2.98 -13.88
CA LEU A 3 -0.43 -2.14 -13.27
C LEU A 3 -1.82 -2.57 -13.72
N GLN A 4 -1.98 -2.94 -14.99
CA GLN A 4 -3.26 -3.36 -15.55
C GLN A 4 -3.88 -4.51 -14.76
N LYS A 5 -3.06 -5.53 -14.44
CA LYS A 5 -3.49 -6.65 -13.60
C LYS A 5 -3.98 -6.17 -12.23
N LEU A 6 -3.28 -5.22 -11.59
CA LEU A 6 -3.67 -4.74 -10.26
C LEU A 6 -4.95 -3.91 -10.31
N PHE A 7 -5.11 -3.03 -11.30
CA PHE A 7 -6.35 -2.29 -11.55
C PHE A 7 -7.54 -3.23 -11.76
N ASP A 8 -7.38 -4.26 -12.59
CA ASP A 8 -8.43 -5.25 -12.84
C ASP A 8 -8.80 -6.05 -11.57
N MET A 9 -7.81 -6.39 -10.74
CA MET A 9 -8.07 -7.04 -9.45
C MET A 9 -8.80 -6.11 -8.48
N GLN A 10 -8.39 -4.84 -8.41
CA GLN A 10 -9.07 -3.86 -7.55
C GLN A 10 -10.50 -3.60 -8.02
N ARG A 11 -10.74 -3.53 -9.33
CA ARG A 11 -12.07 -3.33 -9.91
C ARG A 11 -13.03 -4.44 -9.46
N LYS A 12 -12.59 -5.71 -9.49
CA LYS A 12 -13.40 -6.85 -9.01
C LYS A 12 -13.74 -6.77 -7.52
N LEU A 13 -12.78 -6.31 -6.70
CA LEU A 13 -13.02 -6.07 -5.28
C LEU A 13 -14.03 -4.93 -5.08
N ASP A 14 -13.86 -3.82 -5.80
CA ASP A 14 -14.74 -2.66 -5.73
C ASP A 14 -16.16 -3.01 -6.19
N GLU A 15 -16.33 -3.77 -7.28
CA GLU A 15 -17.62 -4.27 -7.76
C GLU A 15 -18.32 -5.18 -6.73
N HIS A 16 -17.54 -5.93 -5.94
CA HIS A 16 -18.10 -6.72 -4.85
C HIS A 16 -18.56 -5.82 -3.70
N ILE A 17 -17.73 -4.85 -3.28
CA ILE A 17 -18.07 -3.86 -2.25
C ILE A 17 -19.31 -3.05 -2.65
N GLU A 18 -19.43 -2.62 -3.90
CA GLU A 18 -20.59 -1.86 -4.38
C GLU A 18 -21.88 -2.70 -4.40
N ARG A 19 -21.78 -4.04 -4.55
CA ARG A 19 -22.94 -4.94 -4.44
C ARG A 19 -23.39 -5.15 -3.00
N GLU A 20 -22.45 -5.35 -2.08
CA GLU A 20 -22.76 -5.55 -0.65
C GLU A 20 -23.10 -4.24 0.07
N HIS A 21 -22.47 -3.13 -0.34
CA HIS A 21 -22.63 -1.79 0.21
C HIS A 21 -23.01 -0.74 -0.85
N PRO A 22 -24.22 -0.83 -1.44
CA PRO A 22 -24.66 0.08 -2.50
C PRO A 22 -24.62 1.54 -2.08
N ARG A 23 -24.24 2.41 -3.01
CA ARG A 23 -24.20 3.86 -2.78
C ARG A 23 -25.57 4.39 -2.40
N LYS A 24 -25.61 5.25 -1.38
CA LYS A 24 -26.80 6.02 -1.03
C LYS A 24 -27.02 7.15 -2.05
N PRO A 25 -28.26 7.66 -2.19
CA PRO A 25 -28.49 8.90 -2.93
C PRO A 25 -27.57 10.01 -2.40
N ASP A 26 -26.98 10.77 -3.31
CA ASP A 26 -26.04 11.87 -3.04
C ASP A 26 -24.71 11.47 -2.35
N GLU A 27 -24.39 10.17 -2.30
CA GLU A 27 -23.13 9.71 -1.76
C GLU A 27 -21.95 9.95 -2.71
N ASP A 28 -21.03 10.81 -2.29
CA ASP A 28 -19.73 10.97 -2.95
C ASP A 28 -18.76 9.88 -2.46
N ARG A 29 -18.80 8.71 -3.11
CA ARG A 29 -17.92 7.57 -2.80
C ARG A 29 -16.46 7.88 -3.13
N LEU A 30 -16.20 8.66 -4.18
CA LEU A 30 -14.85 9.08 -4.56
C LEU A 30 -14.20 9.93 -3.46
N ALA A 31 -14.94 10.90 -2.90
CA ALA A 31 -14.48 11.67 -1.73
C ALA A 31 -14.11 10.78 -0.53
N LYS A 32 -14.89 9.72 -0.27
CA LYS A 32 -14.60 8.77 0.81
C LYS A 32 -13.33 7.95 0.54
N LYS A 33 -13.13 7.48 -0.70
CA LYS A 33 -11.91 6.75 -1.09
C LYS A 33 -10.67 7.64 -0.98
N ILE A 34 -10.76 8.90 -1.41
CA ILE A 34 -9.66 9.87 -1.28
C ILE A 34 -9.32 10.12 0.21
N LEU A 35 -10.32 10.28 1.06
CA LEU A 35 -10.09 10.41 2.50
C LEU A 35 -9.47 9.14 3.10
N ALA A 36 -9.93 7.96 2.68
CA ALA A 36 -9.35 6.69 3.13
C ALA A 36 -7.87 6.58 2.73
N LEU A 37 -7.50 6.97 1.51
CA LEU A 37 -6.09 7.07 1.10
C LEU A 37 -5.26 7.98 2.02
N MET A 38 -5.80 9.12 2.46
CA MET A 38 -5.09 9.99 3.41
C MET A 38 -4.89 9.33 4.78
N VAL A 39 -5.87 8.53 5.23
CA VAL A 39 -5.80 7.78 6.49
C VAL A 39 -4.71 6.71 6.39
N GLU A 40 -4.75 5.85 5.36
CA GLU A 40 -3.74 4.80 5.16
C GLU A 40 -2.32 5.39 4.98
N LEU A 41 -2.21 6.53 4.28
CA LEU A 41 -0.92 7.23 4.18
C LEU A 41 -0.42 7.69 5.57
N GLY A 42 -1.35 8.07 6.46
CA GLY A 42 -1.03 8.42 7.85
C GLY A 42 -0.57 7.21 8.66
N GLU A 43 -1.18 6.04 8.44
CA GLU A 43 -0.76 4.76 9.03
C GLU A 43 0.65 4.38 8.53
N LEU A 44 0.91 4.52 7.23
CA LEU A 44 2.23 4.34 6.63
C LEU A 44 3.29 5.27 7.25
N VAL A 45 2.98 6.56 7.41
CA VAL A 45 3.86 7.53 8.09
C VAL A 45 4.10 7.12 9.55
N ASN A 46 3.07 6.60 10.22
CA ASN A 46 3.14 6.14 11.60
C ASN A 46 4.06 4.92 11.77
N GLU A 47 4.05 3.99 10.82
CA GLU A 47 4.96 2.84 10.74
C GLU A 47 6.37 3.23 10.27
N HIS A 48 6.52 4.31 9.48
CA HIS A 48 7.83 4.86 9.11
C HIS A 48 8.54 5.51 10.30
N ARG A 49 7.78 6.17 11.21
CA ARG A 49 8.24 6.74 12.49
C ARG A 49 9.26 7.87 12.43
N GLY A 50 9.85 8.21 11.28
CA GLY A 50 10.87 9.26 11.17
C GLY A 50 10.46 10.66 11.65
N PHE A 51 9.16 10.97 11.74
CA PHE A 51 8.66 12.25 12.27
C PHE A 51 8.61 12.31 13.81
N LYS A 52 8.74 11.17 14.51
CA LYS A 52 8.53 11.05 15.96
C LYS A 52 9.75 11.54 16.73
N TYR A 53 10.10 12.82 16.60
CA TYR A 53 11.30 13.44 17.20
C TYR A 53 11.34 13.35 18.74
N TRP A 54 10.19 13.13 19.39
CA TRP A 54 10.07 12.93 20.84
C TRP A 54 10.26 11.47 21.29
N SER A 55 10.43 10.54 20.35
CA SER A 55 10.60 9.11 20.61
C SER A 55 12.08 8.74 20.57
N HIS A 56 12.51 7.87 21.49
CA HIS A 56 13.83 7.22 21.44
C HIS A 56 13.94 6.16 20.34
N ASP A 57 12.81 5.72 19.79
CA ASP A 57 12.72 4.76 18.70
C ASP A 57 12.04 5.42 17.51
N GLN A 58 12.81 5.73 16.48
CA GLN A 58 12.36 6.34 15.23
C GLN A 58 12.56 5.39 14.04
N GLU A 59 12.87 4.12 14.31
CA GLU A 59 13.20 3.14 13.28
C GLU A 59 11.93 2.60 12.60
N PRO A 60 11.86 2.59 11.25
CA PRO A 60 10.71 2.08 10.53
C PRO A 60 10.34 0.64 10.89
N ARG A 61 9.04 0.35 11.01
CA ARG A 61 8.52 -0.99 11.33
C ARG A 61 8.53 -1.91 10.11
N ARG A 62 9.73 -2.34 9.71
CA ARG A 62 9.93 -3.16 8.50
C ARG A 62 9.53 -4.62 8.65
N ALA A 63 9.74 -5.20 9.82
CA ALA A 63 9.41 -6.60 10.08
C ALA A 63 9.13 -6.84 11.56
N VAL A 64 8.12 -7.66 11.83
CA VAL A 64 7.86 -8.23 13.15
C VAL A 64 8.27 -9.70 13.11
N TYR A 65 9.11 -10.09 14.05
CA TYR A 65 9.66 -11.44 14.13
C TYR A 65 9.04 -12.21 15.30
N GLU A 66 8.71 -13.47 15.05
CA GLU A 66 8.38 -14.44 16.10
C GLU A 66 9.35 -15.62 16.05
N ILE A 67 9.32 -16.44 17.10
CA ILE A 67 10.09 -17.69 17.14
C ILE A 67 9.61 -18.57 15.98
N CYS A 68 10.57 -19.08 15.19
CA CYS A 68 10.26 -19.97 14.07
C CYS A 68 9.50 -21.20 14.58
N GLU A 69 8.30 -21.43 14.05
CA GLU A 69 7.41 -22.50 14.49
C GLU A 69 7.96 -23.89 14.17
N TYR A 70 8.79 -24.00 13.12
CA TYR A 70 9.35 -25.27 12.67
C TYR A 70 10.55 -25.74 13.49
N CYS A 71 11.40 -24.82 13.95
CA CYS A 71 12.58 -25.17 14.76
C CYS A 71 12.44 -24.80 16.24
N GLU A 72 11.36 -24.11 16.62
CA GLU A 72 11.15 -23.59 17.98
C GLU A 72 12.35 -22.76 18.47
N GLY A 73 12.96 -21.98 17.56
CA GLY A 73 14.14 -21.16 17.86
C GLY A 73 15.47 -21.92 17.91
N ARG A 74 15.47 -23.25 17.73
CA ARG A 74 16.69 -24.08 17.76
C ARG A 74 17.64 -23.84 16.59
N LYS A 75 17.19 -23.14 15.54
CA LYS A 75 17.93 -22.85 14.30
C LYS A 75 18.23 -24.07 13.42
N THR A 76 18.13 -25.28 13.94
CA THR A 76 18.29 -26.54 13.20
C THR A 76 17.01 -27.36 13.24
N LEU A 77 16.90 -28.33 12.35
CA LEU A 77 15.80 -29.30 12.35
C LEU A 77 16.30 -30.69 12.75
N GLY A 78 15.68 -31.28 13.79
CA GLY A 78 16.01 -32.62 14.25
C GLY A 78 17.41 -32.74 14.88
N PHE A 79 17.96 -33.96 14.86
CA PHE A 79 19.30 -34.29 15.38
C PHE A 79 20.44 -33.98 14.41
N GLN A 80 20.13 -33.58 13.17
CA GLN A 80 21.12 -33.23 12.16
C GLN A 80 21.49 -31.75 12.29
N GLN A 81 22.77 -31.42 12.17
CA GLN A 81 23.31 -30.04 12.25
C GLN A 81 22.90 -29.15 11.06
N GLU A 82 21.84 -29.50 10.33
CA GLU A 82 21.37 -28.74 9.19
C GLU A 82 20.53 -27.55 9.64
N SER A 83 20.81 -26.38 9.05
CA SER A 83 20.03 -25.17 9.27
C SER A 83 18.56 -25.43 8.93
N CYS A 84 17.66 -24.90 9.75
CA CYS A 84 16.23 -25.01 9.53
C CYS A 84 15.87 -24.46 8.15
N TRP A 85 15.30 -25.31 7.28
CA TRP A 85 14.96 -24.93 5.91
C TRP A 85 13.91 -23.81 5.85
N TYR A 86 13.07 -23.70 6.89
CA TYR A 86 12.03 -22.69 6.95
C TYR A 86 12.58 -21.30 7.30
N CYS A 87 13.37 -21.18 8.37
CA CYS A 87 13.90 -19.89 8.81
C CYS A 87 15.34 -19.60 8.34
N GLY A 88 15.92 -20.46 7.50
CA GLY A 88 17.31 -20.37 7.06
C GLY A 88 18.33 -20.45 8.20
N GLY A 89 17.96 -21.03 9.34
CA GLY A 89 18.79 -21.10 10.54
C GLY A 89 18.84 -19.84 11.41
N THR A 90 17.96 -18.86 11.17
CA THR A 90 17.85 -17.68 12.06
C THR A 90 17.19 -18.01 13.40
N GLY A 91 16.33 -19.02 13.42
CA GLY A 91 15.46 -19.33 14.56
C GLY A 91 14.22 -18.42 14.66
N LEU A 92 14.04 -17.49 13.71
CA LEU A 92 12.98 -16.50 13.69
C LEU A 92 12.22 -16.56 12.36
N GLN A 93 10.93 -16.23 12.40
CA GLN A 93 10.11 -16.06 11.20
C GLN A 93 9.50 -14.66 11.18
N VAL A 94 9.41 -14.07 10.00
CA VAL A 94 8.73 -12.79 9.82
C VAL A 94 7.22 -13.07 9.76
N ILE A 95 6.47 -12.51 10.69
CA ILE A 95 5.01 -12.69 10.74
C ILE A 95 4.24 -11.52 10.14
N LYS A 96 4.84 -10.33 10.13
CA LYS A 96 4.26 -9.10 9.58
C LYS A 96 5.34 -8.19 9.03
N ARG A 97 4.97 -7.38 8.06
CA ARG A 97 5.79 -6.27 7.53
C ARG A 97 4.98 -4.98 7.58
N PRO A 98 4.76 -4.38 8.77
CA PRO A 98 3.78 -3.31 8.97
C PRO A 98 3.92 -2.18 7.95
N LEU A 99 5.13 -1.64 7.77
CA LEU A 99 5.37 -0.57 6.80
C LEU A 99 5.01 -0.94 5.36
N LEU A 100 5.23 -2.19 4.94
CA LEU A 100 4.90 -2.66 3.59
C LEU A 100 3.39 -2.95 3.46
N GLU A 101 2.76 -3.44 4.53
CA GLU A 101 1.31 -3.65 4.60
C GLU A 101 0.56 -2.32 4.42
N GLU A 102 0.93 -1.27 5.17
CA GLU A 102 0.31 0.05 5.03
C GLU A 102 0.58 0.70 3.66
N PHE A 103 1.74 0.42 3.05
CA PHE A 103 2.03 0.83 1.68
C PHE A 103 1.09 0.14 0.68
N ALA A 104 0.85 -1.16 0.86
CA ALA A 104 -0.10 -1.90 0.03
C ALA A 104 -1.55 -1.41 0.23
N ASP A 105 -1.93 -0.97 1.43
CA ASP A 105 -3.23 -0.35 1.70
C ASP A 105 -3.42 0.98 0.98
N CYS A 106 -2.39 1.83 0.96
CA CYS A 106 -2.39 3.03 0.11
C CYS A 106 -2.58 2.67 -1.37
N LEU A 107 -1.89 1.64 -1.86
CA LEU A 107 -1.99 1.19 -3.25
C LEU A 107 -3.41 0.70 -3.60
N HIS A 108 -4.09 0.00 -2.68
CA HIS A 108 -5.48 -0.40 -2.86
C HIS A 108 -6.40 0.80 -3.15
N PHE A 109 -6.29 1.86 -2.34
CA PHE A 109 -7.12 3.04 -2.56
C PHE A 109 -6.71 3.83 -3.80
N LEU A 110 -5.41 3.92 -4.12
CA LEU A 110 -4.96 4.55 -5.37
C LEU A 110 -5.57 3.84 -6.58
N LEU A 111 -5.44 2.52 -6.67
CA LEU A 111 -6.03 1.74 -7.77
C LEU A 111 -7.55 1.88 -7.84
N SER A 112 -8.22 1.92 -6.68
CA SER A 112 -9.68 2.08 -6.59
C SER A 112 -10.14 3.46 -7.04
N ILE A 113 -9.40 4.52 -6.68
CA ILE A 113 -9.64 5.89 -7.13
C ILE A 113 -9.38 5.99 -8.64
N GLY A 114 -8.28 5.42 -9.12
CA GLY A 114 -7.93 5.41 -10.54
C GLY A 114 -8.98 4.71 -11.40
N ASN A 115 -9.55 3.59 -10.93
CA ASN A 115 -10.70 2.95 -11.57
C ASN A 115 -11.95 3.87 -11.59
N ASP A 116 -12.25 4.59 -10.50
CA ASP A 116 -13.42 5.48 -10.43
C ASP A 116 -13.31 6.69 -11.39
N ILE A 117 -12.09 7.16 -11.67
CA ILE A 117 -11.83 8.28 -12.61
C ILE A 117 -11.41 7.80 -14.02
N ASN A 118 -11.46 6.49 -14.28
CA ASN A 118 -11.11 5.83 -15.55
C ASN A 118 -9.65 6.04 -16.03
N ILE A 119 -8.70 6.25 -15.12
CA ILE A 119 -7.27 6.37 -15.49
C ILE A 119 -6.67 5.05 -15.99
N ASN A 120 -7.28 3.92 -15.62
CA ASN A 120 -6.86 2.59 -16.03
C ASN A 120 -6.89 2.41 -17.56
N GLU A 121 -7.73 3.16 -18.28
CA GLU A 121 -7.77 3.14 -19.75
C GLU A 121 -6.61 3.92 -20.37
N VAL A 122 -6.02 4.88 -19.64
CA VAL A 122 -4.89 5.71 -20.08
C VAL A 122 -3.56 4.98 -19.89
N TYR A 123 -3.44 4.17 -18.84
CA TYR A 123 -2.21 3.45 -18.53
C TYR A 123 -1.94 2.21 -19.38
N GLU A 124 -2.81 1.87 -20.35
CA GLU A 124 -2.49 0.85 -21.36
C GLU A 124 -1.27 1.25 -22.21
N ASP A 125 -1.05 2.56 -22.42
CA ASP A 125 0.02 3.10 -23.26
C ASP A 125 1.12 3.87 -22.48
N TYR A 126 0.87 4.26 -21.23
CA TYR A 126 1.80 5.08 -20.44
C TYR A 126 1.74 4.76 -18.94
N GLU A 127 2.75 4.05 -18.41
CA GLU A 127 2.87 3.85 -16.97
C GLU A 127 3.48 5.10 -16.28
N PRO A 128 2.94 5.53 -15.12
CA PRO A 128 3.53 6.63 -14.36
C PRO A 128 4.94 6.25 -13.88
N LYS A 129 5.85 7.24 -13.91
CA LYS A 129 7.23 7.08 -13.45
C LYS A 129 7.39 7.66 -12.05
N PRO A 130 8.29 7.12 -11.22
CA PRO A 130 8.54 7.64 -9.88
C PRO A 130 9.02 9.10 -9.95
N LEU A 131 8.41 9.94 -9.13
CA LEU A 131 8.81 11.34 -8.91
C LEU A 131 9.29 11.53 -7.47
N TYR A 132 10.26 12.42 -7.32
CA TYR A 132 10.94 12.71 -6.06
C TYR A 132 10.78 14.18 -5.73
N PHE A 133 10.36 14.48 -4.50
CA PHE A 133 10.23 15.84 -4.02
C PHE A 133 11.58 16.40 -3.59
N GLY A 134 11.97 17.56 -4.15
CA GLY A 134 13.21 18.24 -3.81
C GLY A 134 14.45 17.33 -4.00
N ASP A 135 15.29 17.30 -2.97
CA ASP A 135 16.54 16.50 -2.97
C ASP A 135 16.33 15.04 -2.52
N GLY A 136 15.08 14.56 -2.44
CA GLY A 136 14.77 13.18 -2.01
C GLY A 136 14.67 13.02 -0.50
N ASP A 137 14.21 14.03 0.23
CA ASP A 137 13.85 13.89 1.65
C ASP A 137 12.51 13.17 1.81
N ILE A 138 12.47 12.16 2.68
CA ILE A 138 11.29 11.33 2.86
C ILE A 138 10.14 12.07 3.54
N LEU A 139 10.42 13.00 4.44
CA LEU A 139 9.38 13.83 5.06
C LEU A 139 8.75 14.74 3.99
N GLY A 140 9.57 15.41 3.19
CA GLY A 140 9.13 16.18 2.02
C GLY A 140 8.30 15.35 1.05
N GLN A 141 8.69 14.10 0.79
CA GLN A 141 7.94 13.18 -0.08
C GLN A 141 6.52 12.91 0.46
N PHE A 142 6.38 12.60 1.76
CA PHE A 142 5.05 12.42 2.37
C PHE A 142 4.20 13.68 2.28
N ILE A 143 4.78 14.85 2.57
CA ILE A 143 4.04 16.13 2.48
C ILE A 143 3.60 16.44 1.06
N ALA A 144 4.46 16.19 0.06
CA ALA A 144 4.10 16.37 -1.35
C ALA A 144 2.93 15.47 -1.76
N ILE A 145 2.93 14.20 -1.35
CA ILE A 145 1.82 13.28 -1.61
C ILE A 145 0.53 13.80 -0.94
N TYR A 146 0.58 14.24 0.31
CA TYR A 146 -0.59 14.83 0.98
C TYR A 146 -1.13 16.08 0.26
N ASP A 147 -0.26 16.95 -0.22
CA ASP A 147 -0.66 18.15 -0.98
C ASP A 147 -1.40 17.76 -2.27
N TRP A 148 -0.86 16.79 -3.02
CA TRP A 148 -1.50 16.30 -4.23
C TRP A 148 -2.82 15.56 -3.94
N ILE A 149 -2.92 14.80 -2.85
CA ILE A 149 -4.19 14.16 -2.44
C ILE A 149 -5.24 15.23 -2.08
N ASN A 150 -4.86 16.29 -1.38
CA ASN A 150 -5.77 17.41 -1.10
C ASN A 150 -6.23 18.08 -2.40
N SER A 151 -5.30 18.32 -3.34
CA SER A 151 -5.64 18.85 -4.66
C SER A 151 -6.62 17.93 -5.41
N LEU A 152 -6.38 16.62 -5.39
CA LEU A 152 -7.26 15.62 -5.99
C LEU A 152 -8.65 15.68 -5.37
N TYR A 153 -8.76 15.81 -4.04
CA TYR A 153 -10.04 15.95 -3.37
C TYR A 153 -10.84 17.16 -3.88
N PHE A 154 -10.21 18.33 -3.95
CA PHE A 154 -10.91 19.57 -4.34
C PHE A 154 -11.30 19.58 -5.82
N HIS A 155 -10.53 18.95 -6.70
CA HIS A 155 -10.76 18.93 -8.15
C HIS A 155 -11.34 17.58 -8.64
N ARG A 156 -11.82 16.70 -7.75
CA ARG A 156 -12.21 15.31 -8.11
C ARG A 156 -13.30 15.18 -9.18
N HIS A 157 -14.13 16.20 -9.33
CA HIS A 157 -15.22 16.26 -10.33
C HIS A 157 -14.88 17.16 -11.52
N GLU A 158 -13.62 17.57 -11.66
CA GLU A 158 -13.13 18.41 -12.74
C GLU A 158 -12.30 17.58 -13.73
N ASP A 159 -12.21 18.04 -14.97
CA ASP A 159 -11.51 17.33 -16.06
C ASP A 159 -10.01 17.11 -15.79
N VAL A 160 -9.42 17.89 -14.88
CA VAL A 160 -7.99 17.82 -14.50
C VAL A 160 -7.68 16.71 -13.48
N ASN A 161 -8.69 16.00 -12.97
CA ASN A 161 -8.51 15.02 -11.90
C ASN A 161 -7.51 13.90 -12.26
N GLY A 162 -7.44 13.47 -13.53
CA GLY A 162 -6.51 12.46 -14.01
C GLY A 162 -5.05 12.91 -13.95
N GLU A 163 -4.76 14.14 -14.38
CA GLU A 163 -3.41 14.72 -14.30
C GLU A 163 -2.95 14.88 -12.85
N ILE A 164 -3.86 15.26 -11.96
CA ILE A 164 -3.57 15.38 -10.53
C ILE A 164 -3.34 13.99 -9.91
N TYR A 165 -4.16 13.01 -10.28
CA TYR A 165 -3.98 11.62 -9.86
C TYR A 165 -2.61 11.05 -10.30
N ASP A 166 -2.19 11.32 -11.54
CA ASP A 166 -0.88 10.91 -12.05
C ASP A 166 0.26 11.43 -11.18
N LEU A 167 0.16 12.67 -10.69
CA LEU A 167 1.12 13.25 -9.76
C LEU A 167 1.09 12.54 -8.40
N VAL A 168 -0.10 12.31 -7.83
CA VAL A 168 -0.21 11.52 -6.58
C VAL A 168 0.48 10.17 -6.74
N PHE A 169 0.18 9.46 -7.83
CA PHE A 169 0.70 8.11 -8.03
C PHE A 169 2.21 8.12 -8.30
N ALA A 170 2.71 9.05 -9.12
CA ALA A 170 4.12 9.18 -9.41
C ALA A 170 4.96 9.48 -8.15
N TYR A 171 4.50 10.40 -7.29
CA TYR A 171 5.16 10.65 -6.00
C TYR A 171 5.02 9.43 -5.05
N PHE A 172 3.89 8.71 -5.08
CA PHE A 172 3.73 7.48 -4.29
C PHE A 172 4.70 6.37 -4.74
N LEU A 173 4.93 6.20 -6.04
CA LEU A 173 5.94 5.27 -6.57
C LEU A 173 7.36 5.66 -6.13
N GLY A 174 7.68 6.95 -6.19
CA GLY A 174 8.96 7.46 -5.67
C GLY A 174 9.13 7.19 -4.18
N LEU A 175 8.07 7.33 -3.38
CA LEU A 175 8.09 6.96 -1.97
C LEU A 175 8.39 5.47 -1.76
N GLY A 176 7.82 4.58 -2.57
CA GLY A 176 8.12 3.14 -2.52
C GLY A 176 9.61 2.85 -2.73
N GLU A 177 10.24 3.50 -3.71
CA GLU A 177 11.69 3.38 -3.96
C GLU A 177 12.52 3.95 -2.80
N MET A 178 12.13 5.10 -2.22
CA MET A 178 12.78 5.70 -1.05
C MET A 178 12.68 4.83 0.20
N LEU A 179 11.57 4.12 0.37
CA LEU A 179 11.37 3.15 1.44
C LEU A 179 12.16 1.86 1.20
N GLY A 180 12.77 1.69 0.03
CA GLY A 180 13.59 0.53 -0.32
C GLY A 180 12.77 -0.72 -0.63
N PHE A 181 11.51 -0.56 -1.04
CA PHE A 181 10.68 -1.68 -1.44
C PHE A 181 10.98 -2.10 -2.87
N SER A 182 11.12 -3.40 -3.08
CA SER A 182 11.10 -3.95 -4.43
C SER A 182 9.67 -4.02 -4.96
N TRP A 183 9.52 -3.94 -6.28
CA TRP A 183 8.20 -4.11 -6.88
C TRP A 183 7.59 -5.48 -6.58
N GLN A 184 8.42 -6.53 -6.51
CA GLN A 184 7.96 -7.86 -6.14
C GLN A 184 7.34 -7.88 -4.74
N GLU A 185 7.98 -7.23 -3.75
CA GLU A 185 7.43 -7.13 -2.40
C GLU A 185 6.11 -6.36 -2.36
N ILE A 186 6.00 -5.27 -3.12
CA ILE A 186 4.76 -4.48 -3.20
C ILE A 186 3.64 -5.32 -3.84
N GLU A 187 3.90 -6.00 -4.95
CA GLU A 187 2.91 -6.84 -5.62
C GLU A 187 2.46 -7.99 -4.70
N GLU A 188 3.39 -8.68 -4.04
CA GLU A 188 3.07 -9.76 -3.10
C GLU A 188 2.22 -9.26 -1.91
N ALA A 189 2.58 -8.12 -1.32
CA ALA A 189 1.82 -7.52 -0.22
C ALA A 189 0.41 -7.11 -0.66
N TYR A 190 0.28 -6.49 -1.84
CA TYR A 190 -1.01 -6.15 -2.42
C TYR A 190 -1.88 -7.38 -2.67
N LEU A 191 -1.32 -8.46 -3.25
CA LEU A 191 -2.07 -9.69 -3.53
C LEU A 191 -2.57 -10.36 -2.23
N GLN A 192 -1.73 -10.40 -1.20
CA GLN A 192 -2.11 -10.91 0.12
C GLN A 192 -3.25 -10.09 0.73
N LYS A 193 -3.13 -8.76 0.69
CA LYS A 193 -4.15 -7.86 1.24
C LYS A 193 -5.46 -7.91 0.45
N ASN A 194 -5.39 -7.98 -0.88
CA ASN A 194 -6.55 -8.19 -1.75
C ASN A 194 -7.32 -9.46 -1.38
N ALA A 195 -6.62 -10.58 -1.18
CA ALA A 195 -7.23 -11.85 -0.77
C ALA A 195 -7.92 -11.74 0.59
N ILE A 196 -7.25 -11.14 1.59
CA ILE A 196 -7.84 -10.90 2.92
C ILE A 196 -9.08 -10.00 2.82
N ASN A 197 -9.07 -8.97 1.97
CA ASN A 197 -10.21 -8.07 1.79
C ASN A 197 -11.39 -8.79 1.13
N HIS A 198 -11.16 -9.66 0.15
CA HIS A 198 -12.21 -10.54 -0.37
C HIS A 198 -12.80 -11.47 0.70
N GLU A 199 -11.95 -12.06 1.56
CA GLU A 199 -12.43 -12.87 2.68
C GLU A 199 -13.25 -12.05 3.70
N ARG A 200 -12.84 -10.81 4.00
CA ARG A 200 -13.58 -9.91 4.89
C ARG A 200 -14.97 -9.59 4.35
N GLN A 201 -15.08 -9.26 3.06
CA GLN A 201 -16.37 -8.98 2.43
C GLN A 201 -17.28 -10.23 2.39
N ASN A 202 -16.74 -11.42 2.11
CA ASN A 202 -17.50 -12.68 2.16
C ASN A 202 -18.02 -13.02 3.57
N ASN A 203 -17.38 -12.50 4.63
CA ASN A 203 -17.75 -12.75 6.02
C ASN A 203 -18.60 -11.62 6.65
N GLY A 204 -19.07 -10.66 5.85
CA GLY A 204 -20.04 -9.63 6.28
C GLY A 204 -19.42 -8.43 7.00
N TYR A 205 -18.19 -8.07 6.67
CA TYR A 205 -17.58 -6.80 7.11
C TYR A 205 -18.19 -5.57 6.39
#